data_AF-A0A6B3HQP0-F1
#
_entry.id   AF-A0A6B3HQP0-F1
#
_cell.length_a   1.000
_cell.length_b   1.000
_cell.length_c   1.000
_cell.angle_alpha   90.00
_cell.angle_beta   90.00
_cell.angle_gamma   90.00
#
_symmetry.space_group_name_H-M   'P 1'
#
loop_
_entity.id
_entity.type
_entity.pdbx_description
1 polymer ?
#
loop_
_entity_poly.entity_id
_entity_poly.type
_entity_poly.pdbx_seq_one_letter_code
_entity_poly.pdbx_strand_id
1 'polypeptide(L)' 'VERAKAAGAATLALNIRRLTLEVVELAHAESVKVIGWVVNTQDQLRLARALNLDGATTDFPEIRRTGRFTA' A
#
# COMPACT_ATOMS: atom_id res chain seq x y z
N VAL A 1 10.19 9.58 -2.09
CA VAL A 1 10.24 9.58 -0.61
C VAL A 1 10.74 10.92 -0.08
N GLU A 2 11.87 11.44 -0.57
CA GLU A 2 12.41 12.76 -0.17
C GLU A 2 11.41 13.91 -0.08
N ARG A 3 10.56 14.11 -1.10
CA ARG A 3 9.55 15.17 -1.07
C ARG A 3 8.56 15.03 0.10
N ALA A 4 8.20 13.80 0.45
CA ALA A 4 7.31 13.53 1.56
C ALA A 4 8.00 13.78 2.91
N LYS A 5 9.27 13.39 3.05
CA LYS A 5 10.09 13.73 4.21
C LYS A 5 10.22 15.24 4.39
N ALA A 6 10.56 15.96 3.31
CA ALA A 6 10.68 17.42 3.32
C ALA A 6 9.36 18.11 3.69
N ALA A 7 8.22 17.51 3.36
CA ALA A 7 6.89 17.98 3.75
C ALA A 7 6.46 17.55 5.16
N GLY A 8 7.28 16.80 5.90
CA GLY A 8 6.91 16.26 7.21
C GLY A 8 5.79 15.21 7.17
N ALA A 9 5.58 14.57 6.02
CA ALA A 9 4.50 13.61 5.85
C ALA A 9 4.82 12.27 6.54
N ALA A 10 3.93 11.83 7.40
CA ALA A 10 4.03 10.52 8.06
C ALA A 10 3.60 9.34 7.17
N THR A 11 2.93 9.61 6.04
CA THR A 11 2.38 8.57 5.17
C THR A 11 2.31 9.03 3.72
N LEU A 12 2.65 8.12 2.81
CA LEU A 12 2.46 8.22 1.37
C LEU A 12 1.17 7.52 0.95
N ALA A 13 0.30 8.20 0.21
CA ALA A 13 -0.86 7.60 -0.43
C ALA A 13 -0.64 7.58 -1.95
N LEU A 14 -0.28 6.41 -2.50
CA LEU A 14 0.17 6.28 -3.89
C LEU A 14 -0.72 5.36 -4.72
N ASN A 15 -0.75 5.59 -6.02
CA ASN A 15 -1.52 4.75 -6.92
C ASN A 15 -0.92 3.33 -6.97
N ILE A 16 -1.71 2.28 -6.71
CA ILE A 16 -1.21 0.89 -6.66
C ILE A 16 -0.59 0.42 -7.98
N ARG A 17 -1.00 0.99 -9.11
CA ARG A 17 -0.42 0.67 -10.43
C ARG A 17 0.95 1.30 -10.68
N ARG A 18 1.41 2.17 -9.77
CA ARG A 18 2.70 2.87 -9.85
C ARG A 18 3.62 2.57 -8.67
N LEU A 19 3.19 1.70 -7.76
CA LEU A 19 3.99 1.27 -6.63
C LEU A 19 4.93 0.14 -7.05
N THR A 20 6.17 0.24 -6.59
CA THR A 20 7.19 -0.82 -6.68
C THR A 20 7.64 -1.18 -5.27
N LEU A 21 8.26 -2.36 -5.12
CA LEU A 21 8.84 -2.79 -3.85
C LEU A 21 9.88 -1.78 -3.34
N GLU A 22 10.77 -1.32 -4.22
CA GLU A 22 11.82 -0.33 -3.91
C GLU A 22 11.26 0.95 -3.28
N VAL A 23 10.15 1.48 -3.78
CA VAL A 23 9.54 2.71 -3.22
C VAL A 23 9.01 2.46 -1.81
N VAL A 24 8.45 1.27 -1.55
CA VAL A 24 7.93 0.93 -0.22
C VAL A 24 9.07 0.72 0.76
N GLU A 25 10.10 -0.03 0.39
CA GLU A 25 11.29 -0.26 1.22
C GLU A 25 11.99 1.05 1.57
N LEU A 26 12.18 1.95 0.60
CA LEU A 26 12.76 3.28 0.83
C LEU A 26 11.90 4.11 1.78
N ALA A 27 10.57 4.06 1.67
CA ALA A 27 9.69 4.80 2.56
C ALA A 27 9.76 4.24 4.00
N HIS A 28 9.74 2.92 4.15
CA HIS A 28 9.83 2.24 5.44
C HIS A 28 11.18 2.47 6.13
N ALA A 29 12.30 2.46 5.38
CA ALA A 29 13.61 2.80 5.91
C ALA A 29 13.65 4.23 6.52
N GLU A 30 12.78 5.11 6.02
CA GLU A 30 12.62 6.49 6.47
C GLU A 30 11.48 6.66 7.47
N SER A 31 10.93 5.56 8.00
CA SER A 31 9.79 5.55 8.93
C SER A 31 8.52 6.21 8.38
N VAL A 32 8.37 6.26 7.05
CA VAL A 32 7.19 6.77 6.36
C VAL A 32 6.31 5.60 5.93
N LYS A 33 5.05 5.58 6.38
CA LYS A 33 4.08 4.55 5.98
C LYS A 33 3.67 4.70 4.52
N VAL A 34 3.20 3.62 3.90
CA VAL A 34 2.69 3.62 2.53
C VAL A 34 1.32 2.96 2.45
N ILE A 35 0.35 3.68 1.90
CA ILE A 35 -0.96 3.12 1.53
C ILE A 35 -1.17 3.18 0.02
N GLY A 36 -1.87 2.18 -0.53
CA GLY A 36 -2.19 2.08 -1.95
C GLY A 36 -3.62 2.49 -2.28
N TRP A 37 -3.83 3.19 -3.40
CA TRP A 37 -5.17 3.48 -3.96
C TRP A 37 -5.21 3.26 -5.49
N VAL A 38 -6.30 2.90 -6.14
CA VAL A 38 -7.51 2.28 -5.59
C VAL A 38 -7.33 0.76 -5.65
N VAL A 39 -7.65 0.07 -4.56
CA VAL A 39 -7.55 -1.40 -4.42
C VAL A 39 -8.95 -1.98 -4.43
N ASN A 40 -9.48 -2.30 -5.60
CA ASN A 40 -10.86 -2.75 -5.79
C ASN A 40 -10.98 -4.23 -6.17
N THR A 41 -9.87 -4.92 -6.39
CA THR A 41 -9.87 -6.34 -6.75
C THR A 41 -9.08 -7.19 -5.76
N GLN A 42 -9.37 -8.48 -5.71
CA GLN A 42 -8.64 -9.43 -4.88
C GLN A 42 -7.15 -9.50 -5.26
N ASP A 43 -6.81 -9.38 -6.55
CA ASP A 43 -5.43 -9.35 -7.03
C ASP A 43 -4.69 -8.09 -6.61
N GLN A 44 -5.36 -6.93 -6.65
CA GLN A 44 -4.79 -5.70 -6.12
C GLN A 44 -4.58 -5.80 -4.61
N LEU A 45 -5.50 -6.44 -3.86
CA LEU A 45 -5.33 -6.67 -2.44
C LEU A 45 -4.16 -7.63 -2.16
N ARG A 46 -3.97 -8.67 -2.98
CA ARG A 46 -2.79 -9.56 -2.91
C ARG A 46 -1.50 -8.80 -3.19
N LEU A 47 -1.49 -7.95 -4.22
CA LEU A 47 -0.35 -7.10 -4.55
C LEU A 47 -0.02 -6.13 -3.40
N ALA A 48 -1.02 -5.48 -2.81
CA ALA A 48 -0.82 -4.59 -1.66
C ALA A 48 -0.18 -5.33 -0.47
N ARG A 49 -0.60 -6.58 -0.20
CA ARG A 49 0.03 -7.43 0.82
C ARG A 49 1.45 -7.84 0.45
N ALA A 50 1.67 -8.23 -0.81
CA ALA A 50 2.98 -8.65 -1.30
C ALA A 50 4.02 -7.51 -1.29
N LEU A 51 3.58 -6.27 -1.53
CA LEU A 51 4.39 -5.06 -1.42
C LEU A 51 4.54 -4.57 0.04
N ASN A 52 3.95 -5.27 1.02
CA ASN A 52 3.96 -4.89 2.43
C ASN A 52 3.38 -3.48 2.72
N LEU A 53 2.29 -3.09 2.04
CA LEU A 53 1.66 -1.79 2.29
C LEU A 53 1.00 -1.74 3.68
N ASP A 54 1.07 -0.57 4.32
CA ASP A 54 0.47 -0.30 5.63
C ASP A 54 -1.07 -0.19 5.57
N GLY A 55 -1.62 -0.06 4.36
CA GLY A 55 -3.05 0.06 4.13
C GLY A 55 -3.40 0.19 2.66
N ALA A 56 -4.70 0.18 2.40
CA ALA A 56 -5.26 0.38 1.08
C ALA A 56 -6.59 1.12 1.19
N THR A 57 -6.89 1.94 0.19
CA THR A 57 -8.25 2.45 -0.01
C THR A 57 -8.97 1.59 -1.03
N THR A 58 -10.26 1.37 -0.80
CA THR A 58 -11.12 0.53 -1.63
C THR A 58 -12.51 1.11 -1.67
N ASP A 59 -13.17 0.97 -2.80
CA ASP A 59 -14.60 1.25 -2.94
C ASP A 59 -15.46 0.04 -2.51
N PHE A 60 -14.83 -1.12 -2.29
CA PHE A 60 -15.46 -2.40 -2.02
C PHE A 60 -14.92 -3.03 -0.72
N PRO A 61 -15.31 -2.55 0.48
CA PRO A 61 -14.77 -3.04 1.75
C PRO A 61 -14.91 -4.56 1.98
N GLU A 62 -15.85 -5.21 1.30
CA GLU A 62 -16.06 -6.66 1.31
C GLU A 62 -14.85 -7.47 0.84
N ILE A 63 -13.96 -6.92 -0.01
CA ILE A 63 -12.77 -7.62 -0.52
C ILE A 63 -11.79 -8.00 0.60
N ARG A 64 -11.88 -7.36 1.78
CA ARG A 64 -11.06 -7.70 2.95
C ARG A 64 -11.37 -9.09 3.50
N ARG A 65 -12.60 -9.59 3.31
CA ARG A 65 -13.13 -10.80 3.97
C ARG A 65 -12.76 -12.09 3.23
N THR A 66 -12.46 -12.02 1.94
CA THR A 66 -12.17 -13.18 1.06
C THR A 66 -10.71 -13.63 1.04
N GLY A 67 -9.84 -13.01 1.84
CA GLY A 67 -8.39 -13.26 1.80
C GLY A 67 -7.85 -14.26 2.85
N ARG A 68 -8.70 -15.01 3.56
CA ARG A 68 -8.27 -16.13 4.43
C ARG A 68 -8.21 -17.39 3.57
N PHE A 69 -7.03 -17.73 3.07
CA PHE A 69 -6.79 -19.06 2.51
C PHE A 69 -6.08 -19.88 3.59
N THR A 70 -6.76 -20.92 4.06
CA THR A 70 -6.15 -22.10 4.66
C THR A 70 -5.23 -22.73 3.62
N ALA A 71 -3.99 -22.98 4.01
CA ALA A 71 -3.10 -23.90 3.29
C ALA A 71 -3.66 -25.33 3.37
#